data_AF-A0A183DD11-F1
#
_entry.id   AF-A0A183DD11-F1
#
_cell.length_a   1.000
_cell.length_b   1.000
_cell.length_c   1.000
_cell.angle_alpha   90.00
_cell.angle_beta   90.00
_cell.angle_gamma   90.00
#
_symmetry.space_group_name_H-M   'P 1'
#
loop_
_entity.id
_entity.type
_entity.pdbx_description
1 polymer ?
#
loop_
_entity_poly.entity_id
_entity_poly.type
_entity_poly.pdbx_seq_one_letter_code
_entity_poly.pdbx_strand_id
1 'polypeptide(L)' 'MDWDHGDYIMRGGPVKSYSVGATPEWSIGYPQAVFFYPEEQASVKLDISTVTISMAYRNDMERLHFRIVFDS' A
#
# COMPACT_ATOMS: atom_id res chain seq x y z
N MET A 1 5.06 5.90 1.86
CA MET A 1 6.19 6.60 1.25
C MET A 1 7.03 7.14 2.38
N ASP A 2 8.32 6.87 2.35
CA ASP A 2 9.28 7.35 3.35
C ASP A 2 10.34 8.17 2.62
N TRP A 3 10.74 9.29 3.22
CA TRP A 3 11.78 10.18 2.68
C TRP A 3 12.97 10.21 3.63
N ASP A 4 14.15 9.94 3.08
CA ASP A 4 15.41 10.02 3.81
C ASP A 4 15.96 11.44 3.73
N HIS A 5 16.20 12.07 4.89
CA HIS A 5 16.78 13.40 5.05
C HIS A 5 18.19 13.35 5.66
N GLY A 6 18.86 12.19 5.62
CA GLY A 6 20.20 11.97 6.15
C GLY A 6 20.19 11.65 7.64
N ASP A 7 19.81 12.62 8.47
CA ASP A 7 19.82 12.48 9.93
C ASP A 7 18.54 11.86 10.49
N TYR A 8 17.47 11.85 9.69
CA TYR A 8 16.18 11.30 10.07
C TYR A 8 15.38 10.85 8.83
N ILE A 9 14.39 10.01 9.07
CA ILE A 9 13.45 9.51 8.05
C ILE A 9 12.08 10.11 8.32
N MET A 10 11.52 10.80 7.33
CA MET A 10 10.12 11.22 7.35
C MET A 10 9.24 10.08 6.86
N ARG A 11 8.40 9.54 7.74
CA ARG A 11 7.48 8.43 7.42
C ARG A 11 6.08 8.95 7.13
N GLY A 12 5.60 8.67 5.92
CA GLY A 12 4.24 9.00 5.50
C GLY A 12 3.20 7.93 5.82
N GLY A 13 3.63 6.76 6.33
CA GLY A 13 2.77 5.61 6.63
C GLY A 13 2.98 5.07 8.05
N PRO A 14 3.29 3.76 8.23
CA PRO A 14 3.60 3.20 9.53
C PRO A 14 4.81 3.91 10.15
N VAL A 15 4.73 4.28 11.42
CA VAL A 15 5.78 5.09 12.08
C VAL A 15 7.00 4.27 12.50
N LYS A 16 6.97 2.95 12.37
CA LYS A 16 8.07 1.99 12.60
C LYS A 16 7.78 0.66 11.89
N SER A 17 8.72 -0.28 11.96
CA SER A 17 8.48 -1.66 11.48
C SER A 17 7.59 -2.44 12.45
N TYR A 18 6.74 -3.30 11.91
CA TYR A 18 5.80 -4.12 12.67
C TYR A 18 5.88 -5.58 12.22
N SER A 19 5.66 -6.50 13.17
CA SER A 19 5.43 -7.92 12.86
C SER A 19 4.05 -8.13 12.25
N VAL A 20 3.90 -9.19 11.46
CA VAL A 20 2.59 -9.61 10.93
C VAL A 20 1.60 -9.83 12.10
N GLY A 21 0.41 -9.26 11.98
CA GLY A 21 -0.65 -9.35 13.01
C GLY A 21 -0.58 -8.28 14.11
N ALA A 22 0.49 -7.47 14.17
CA ALA A 22 0.54 -6.35 15.09
C ALA A 22 -0.29 -5.16 14.58
N THR A 23 -0.86 -4.37 15.49
CA THR A 23 -1.55 -3.12 15.15
C THR A 23 -0.52 -2.02 14.85
N PRO A 24 -0.48 -1.48 13.62
CA PRO A 24 0.43 -0.41 13.27
C PRO A 24 -0.05 0.95 13.83
N GLU A 25 0.90 1.80 14.21
CA GLU A 25 0.67 3.21 14.46
C GLU A 25 0.99 3.97 13.16
N TRP A 26 0.08 4.85 12.75
CA TRP A 26 0.17 5.60 11.50
C TRP A 26 0.58 7.04 11.72
N SER A 27 1.34 7.59 10.78
CA SER A 27 1.67 9.01 10.75
C SER A 27 0.40 9.86 10.64
N ILE A 28 0.15 10.74 11.62
CA ILE A 28 -1.04 11.62 11.65
C ILE A 28 -0.95 12.79 10.67
N GLY A 29 0.24 13.09 10.15
CA GLY A 29 0.47 14.24 9.28
C GLY A 29 0.09 13.99 7.81
N TYR A 30 -0.18 12.74 7.44
CA TYR A 30 -0.41 12.35 6.05
C TYR A 30 -1.56 11.34 5.97
N PRO A 31 -2.51 11.51 5.04
CA PRO A 31 -3.46 10.44 4.74
C PRO A 31 -2.75 9.32 3.98
N GLN A 32 -3.03 8.07 4.34
CA GLN A 32 -2.55 6.90 3.61
C GLN A 32 -3.64 6.34 2.69
N ALA A 33 -3.26 6.04 1.46
CA ALA A 33 -4.14 5.35 0.52
C ALA A 33 -4.23 3.87 0.88
N VAL A 34 -5.46 3.34 0.88
CA VAL A 34 -5.74 1.91 1.07
C VAL A 34 -6.53 1.43 -0.13
N PHE A 35 -6.09 0.33 -0.73
CA PHE A 35 -6.87 -0.38 -1.74
C PHE A 35 -7.71 -1.44 -1.04
N PHE A 36 -9.03 -1.32 -1.15
CA PHE A 36 -9.96 -2.37 -0.75
C PHE A 36 -10.39 -3.14 -1.98
N TYR A 37 -10.54 -4.44 -1.81
CA TYR A 37 -11.06 -5.29 -2.87
C TYR A 37 -12.52 -4.93 -3.18
N PRO A 38 -12.93 -4.82 -4.46
CA PRO A 38 -14.31 -4.52 -4.80
C PRO A 38 -15.27 -5.58 -4.24
N GLU A 39 -16.34 -5.16 -3.54
CA GLU A 39 -17.30 -6.05 -2.88
C GLU A 39 -17.94 -7.08 -3.81
N GLU A 40 -18.15 -6.72 -5.07
CA GLU A 40 -18.70 -7.59 -6.12
C GLU A 40 -17.86 -8.86 -6.31
N GLN A 41 -16.58 -8.80 -5.99
CA GLN A 41 -15.67 -9.94 -6.04
C GLN A 41 -15.40 -10.54 -4.65
N ALA A 42 -15.64 -9.81 -3.56
CA ALA A 42 -15.42 -10.25 -2.17
C ALA A 42 -16.45 -11.30 -1.69
N SER A 43 -17.62 -11.36 -2.31
CA SER A 43 -18.68 -12.34 -2.00
C SER A 43 -18.39 -13.75 -2.51
N VAL A 44 -17.49 -13.88 -3.48
CA VAL A 44 -16.89 -15.16 -3.84
C VAL A 44 -15.76 -15.38 -2.84
N LYS A 45 -15.81 -16.45 -2.04
CA LYS A 45 -14.64 -16.95 -1.30
C LYS A 45 -13.56 -17.27 -2.32
N LEU A 46 -12.79 -16.26 -2.71
CA LEU A 46 -11.65 -16.43 -3.57
C LEU A 46 -10.55 -16.98 -2.68
N ASP A 47 -10.09 -18.18 -3.04
CA ASP A 47 -8.89 -18.77 -2.45
C ASP A 47 -7.69 -18.04 -3.06
N ILE A 48 -7.51 -16.77 -2.68
CA ILE A 48 -6.44 -15.92 -3.19
C ILE A 48 -5.16 -16.34 -2.47
N SER A 49 -4.31 -17.09 -3.15
CA SER A 49 -2.99 -17.45 -2.62
C SER A 49 -1.98 -16.31 -2.82
N THR A 50 -2.16 -15.49 -3.87
CA THR A 50 -1.18 -14.48 -4.27
C THR A 50 -1.85 -13.18 -4.74
N VAL A 51 -1.28 -12.04 -4.32
CA VAL A 51 -1.62 -10.71 -4.86
C VAL A 51 -0.39 -10.13 -5.55
N THR A 52 -0.52 -9.82 -6.83
CA THR A 52 0.52 -9.17 -7.62
C THR A 52 0.20 -7.68 -7.79
N ILE A 53 1.09 -6.82 -7.28
CA ILE A 53 0.97 -5.35 -7.41
C ILE A 53 2.07 -4.86 -8.35
N SER A 54 1.67 -4.40 -9.53
CA SER A 54 2.56 -3.71 -10.47
C SER A 54 2.40 -2.20 -10.31
N MET A 55 3.52 -1.48 -10.22
CA MET A 55 3.56 -0.03 -10.07
C MET A 55 4.43 0.60 -11.17
N ALA A 56 3.93 1.68 -11.79
CA ALA A 56 4.68 2.46 -12.76
C ALA A 56 4.54 3.96 -12.48
N TYR A 57 5.66 4.67 -12.41
CA TYR A 57 5.65 6.13 -12.36
C TYR A 57 5.57 6.71 -13.77
N ARG A 58 4.54 7.51 -14.02
CA ARG A 58 4.31 8.21 -15.28
C ARG A 58 4.66 9.68 -15.11
N ASN A 59 5.82 10.06 -15.64
CA ASN A 59 6.41 11.40 -15.49
C ASN A 59 5.56 12.48 -16.19
N ASP A 60 4.93 12.16 -17.32
CA ASP A 60 4.07 13.07 -18.07
C ASP A 60 2.83 13.53 -17.30
N MET A 61 2.41 12.76 -16.29
CA MET A 61 1.26 13.06 -15.44
C MET A 61 1.62 13.24 -13.98
N GLU A 62 2.92 13.12 -13.64
CA GLU A 62 3.44 13.10 -12.27
C GLU A 62 2.67 12.14 -11.34
N ARG A 63 2.30 10.95 -11.85
CA ARG A 63 1.42 10.00 -11.15
C ARG A 63 1.99 8.60 -11.08
N LEU A 64 1.71 7.92 -9.97
CA LEU A 64 1.89 6.47 -9.84
C LEU A 64 0.64 5.74 -10.33
N HIS A 65 0.84 4.80 -11.24
CA HIS A 65 -0.20 3.90 -11.74
C HIS A 65 -0.02 2.54 -11.10
N PHE A 66 -1.11 2.01 -10.58
CA PHE A 66 -1.16 0.69 -9.96
C PHE A 66 -2.00 -0.24 -10.82
N ARG A 67 -1.46 -1.43 -11.11
CA ARG A 67 -2.22 -2.56 -11.61
C ARG A 67 -2.14 -3.65 -10.56
N ILE A 68 -3.28 -4.01 -10.00
CA ILE A 68 -3.40 -5.02 -8.95
C ILE A 68 -4.11 -6.22 -9.57
N VAL A 69 -3.48 -7.39 -9.48
CA VAL A 69 -3.98 -8.66 -10.00
C VAL A 69 -4.04 -9.66 -8.86
N PHE A 70 -5.11 -10.43 -8.80
CA PHE A 70 -5.36 -11.45 -7.80
C PHE A 70 -5.37 -12.80 -8.50
N ASP A 71 -4.51 -13.71 -8.04
CA ASP A 71 -4.36 -15.05 -8.61
C ASP A 71 -4.71 -16.10 -7.55
N SER A 72 -5.32 -17.21 -7.99
CA SER A 72 -5.66 -18.37 -7.17
C SER A 72 -4.49 -19.34 -7.07
#